data_AF-A0A1G7J1Y1-F1
#
_entry.id   AF-A0A1G7J1Y1-F1
#
_cell.length_a   1.000
_cell.length_b   1.000
_cell.length_c   1.000
_cell.angle_alpha   90.00
_cell.angle_beta   90.00
_cell.angle_gamma   90.00
#
_symmetry.space_group_name_H-M   'P 1'
#
loop_
_entity.id
_entity.type
_entity.pdbx_description
1 polymer ?
#
loop_
_entity_poly.entity_id
_entity_poly.type
_entity_poly.pdbx_seq_one_letter_code
_entity_poly.pdbx_strand_id
1 'polypeptide(L)'
;MTIFVAVRRFRMPASLTAPMGLTRPSMTRDDLLDILLSTLVKQVGGTRRRWRIVLGDVRVYSAETHPHCNWSLAPAGTAGENAAVERTLDDLRGRHPIVT
;
A
#
# COMPACT_ATOMS: atom_id res chain seq x y z
N MET A 1 -14.23 23.40 37.61
CA MET A 1 -13.48 22.82 36.47
C MET A 1 -12.93 21.46 36.91
N THR A 2 -13.74 20.39 36.78
CA THR A 2 -13.32 19.03 37.18
C THR A 2 -14.09 17.98 36.36
N ILE A 3 -13.40 17.46 35.35
CA ILE A 3 -13.37 16.10 34.77
C ILE A 3 -14.65 15.23 34.87
N PHE A 4 -15.25 14.96 33.71
CA PHE A 4 -16.20 13.86 33.47
C PHE A 4 -15.44 12.54 33.31
N VAL A 5 -15.73 11.54 34.16
CA VAL A 5 -15.37 10.14 33.94
C VAL A 5 -16.56 9.44 33.30
N ALA A 6 -16.42 9.04 32.02
CA ALA A 6 -17.42 8.23 31.32
C ALA A 6 -16.85 6.83 31.07
N VAL A 7 -17.26 5.89 31.92
CA VAL A 7 -17.05 4.45 31.75
C VAL A 7 -17.94 3.98 30.60
N ARG A 8 -17.38 3.81 29.39
CA ARG A 8 -18.07 3.08 28.30
C ARG A 8 -17.76 1.59 28.42
N ARG A 9 -18.70 0.87 29.03
CA ARG A 9 -18.78 -0.59 29.08
C ARG A 9 -19.14 -1.11 27.68
N PHE A 10 -18.14 -1.49 26.89
CA PHE A 10 -18.36 -2.07 25.57
C PHE A 10 -18.79 -3.53 25.72
N ARG A 11 -20.10 -3.76 25.60
CA ARG A 11 -20.74 -5.07 25.56
C ARG A 11 -20.48 -5.67 24.17
N MET A 12 -19.61 -6.68 24.08
CA MET A 12 -19.49 -7.50 22.86
C MET A 12 -20.62 -8.53 22.82
N PRO A 13 -21.41 -8.63 21.73
CA PRO A 13 -22.21 -9.81 21.48
C PRO A 13 -21.34 -10.91 20.87
N ALA A 14 -21.65 -12.12 21.30
CA ALA A 14 -21.04 -13.38 20.91
C ALA A 14 -21.31 -13.75 19.44
N SER A 15 -20.42 -14.62 18.94
CA SER A 15 -20.64 -15.54 17.83
C SER A 15 -20.76 -14.94 16.44
N LEU A 16 -19.62 -14.81 15.76
CA LEU A 16 -19.56 -14.99 14.31
C LEU A 16 -18.75 -16.25 14.02
N THR A 17 -19.44 -17.32 13.65
CA THR A 17 -18.84 -18.48 12.98
C THR A 17 -18.22 -17.97 11.68
N ALA A 18 -16.89 -17.81 11.65
CA ALA A 18 -16.18 -17.42 10.45
C ALA A 18 -16.23 -18.58 9.43
N PRO A 19 -16.75 -18.37 8.20
CA PRO A 19 -16.63 -19.37 7.16
C PRO A 19 -15.14 -19.57 6.84
N MET A 20 -14.72 -20.83 6.81
CA MET A 20 -13.42 -21.28 6.36
C MET A 20 -13.28 -20.94 4.86
N GLY A 21 -12.79 -19.73 4.58
CA GLY A 21 -12.71 -19.20 3.21
C GLY A 21 -12.22 -17.75 3.12
N LEU A 22 -11.48 -17.25 4.12
CA LEU A 22 -10.72 -16.01 3.96
C LEU A 22 -9.50 -16.32 3.10
N THR A 23 -9.69 -16.29 1.78
CA THR A 23 -8.60 -15.97 0.86
C THR A 23 -7.93 -14.74 1.46
N ARG A 24 -6.65 -14.85 1.84
CA ARG A 24 -5.89 -13.65 2.24
C ARG A 24 -6.12 -12.63 1.13
N PRO A 25 -6.49 -11.38 1.44
CA PRO A 25 -6.69 -10.39 0.39
C PRO A 25 -5.43 -10.42 -0.48
N SER A 26 -5.59 -10.77 -1.75
CA SER A 26 -4.50 -10.69 -2.69
C SER A 26 -4.11 -9.22 -2.78
N MET A 27 -2.81 -8.96 -2.84
CA MET A 27 -2.29 -7.59 -2.91
C MET A 27 -2.90 -6.89 -4.13
N THR A 28 -3.59 -5.77 -3.93
CA THR A 28 -4.20 -5.01 -5.03
C THR A 28 -3.31 -3.87 -5.51
N ARG A 29 -3.65 -3.27 -6.65
CA ARG A 29 -3.01 -2.03 -7.14
C ARG A 29 -3.06 -0.90 -6.09
N ASP A 30 -4.21 -0.74 -5.44
CA ASP A 30 -4.41 0.35 -4.49
C ASP A 30 -3.62 0.09 -3.19
N ASP A 31 -3.51 -1.17 -2.76
CA ASP A 31 -2.62 -1.56 -1.65
C ASP A 31 -1.14 -1.26 -1.96
N LEU A 32 -0.69 -1.55 -3.20
CA LEU A 32 0.66 -1.20 -3.65
C LEU A 32 0.90 0.31 -3.57
N LEU A 33 -0.04 1.10 -4.09
CA LEU A 33 0.03 2.56 -4.03
C LEU A 33 0.10 3.06 -2.59
N ASP A 34 -0.70 2.49 -1.69
CA ASP A 34 -0.70 2.90 -0.29
C ASP A 34 0.60 2.54 0.43
N ILE A 35 1.18 1.36 0.16
CA ILE A 35 2.47 0.98 0.71
C ILE A 35 3.59 1.87 0.15
N LEU A 36 3.60 2.15 -1.16
CA LEU A 36 4.56 3.08 -1.78
C LEU A 36 4.50 4.46 -1.13
N LEU A 37 3.31 5.06 -1.07
CA LEU A 37 3.10 6.39 -0.50
C LEU A 37 3.49 6.44 0.97
N SER A 38 3.11 5.43 1.75
CA SER A 38 3.43 5.37 3.18
C SER A 38 4.93 5.19 3.41
N THR A 39 5.59 4.36 2.61
CA THR A 39 7.04 4.10 2.71
C THR A 39 7.83 5.35 2.35
N LEU A 40 7.50 6.01 1.24
CA LEU A 40 8.18 7.23 0.79
C LEU A 40 8.04 8.38 1.79
N VAL A 41 6.83 8.61 2.31
CA VAL A 41 6.62 9.64 3.35
C VAL A 41 7.40 9.31 4.61
N LYS A 42 7.45 8.04 5.02
CA LYS A 42 8.15 7.62 6.24
C LYS A 42 9.67 7.70 6.11
N GLN A 43 10.23 7.26 4.98
CA GLN A 43 11.69 7.14 4.80
C GLN A 43 12.35 8.40 4.24
N VAL A 44 11.65 9.13 3.37
CA VAL A 44 12.20 10.30 2.65
C VAL A 44 11.57 11.60 3.13
N GLY A 45 10.34 11.55 3.64
CA GLY A 45 9.58 12.72 4.06
C GLY A 45 8.73 13.30 2.92
N GLY A 46 8.43 14.59 3.00
CA GLY A 46 7.54 15.26 2.03
C GLY A 46 6.05 14.95 2.28
N THR A 47 5.23 15.05 1.22
CA THR A 47 3.77 14.89 1.33
C THR A 47 3.25 13.79 0.44
N ARG A 48 2.20 13.07 0.89
CA ARG A 48 1.48 12.08 0.06
C ARG A 48 0.99 12.65 -1.27
N ARG A 49 0.63 13.94 -1.30
CA ARG A 49 0.23 14.63 -2.55
C ARG A 49 1.39 14.71 -3.53
N ARG A 50 2.59 15.12 -3.09
CA ARG A 50 3.78 15.19 -3.96
C ARG A 50 4.13 13.81 -4.49
N TRP A 51 4.16 12.80 -3.63
CA TRP A 51 4.52 11.44 -4.05
C TRP A 51 3.53 10.83 -5.05
N ARG A 52 2.22 11.12 -4.94
CA ARG A 52 1.26 10.71 -5.99
C ARG A 52 1.58 11.29 -7.36
N ILE A 53 2.02 12.54 -7.42
CA ILE A 53 2.42 13.19 -8.68
C ILE A 53 3.69 12.53 -9.23
N VAL A 54 4.68 12.28 -8.37
CA VAL A 54 5.94 11.64 -8.77
C VAL A 54 5.71 10.21 -9.24
N LEU A 55 4.93 9.40 -8.51
CA LEU A 55 4.68 7.99 -8.85
C LEU A 55 3.91 7.82 -10.15
N GLY A 56 2.99 8.75 -10.46
CA GLY A 56 2.12 8.62 -11.62
C GLY A 56 1.14 7.45 -11.48
N ASP A 57 0.86 6.80 -12.61
CA ASP A 57 -0.08 5.68 -12.69
C ASP A 57 0.64 4.33 -12.54
N VAL A 58 -0.03 3.39 -11.85
CA VAL A 58 0.44 2.02 -11.69
C VAL A 58 -0.28 1.15 -12.69
N ARG A 59 0.48 0.62 -13.65
CA ARG A 59 -0.04 -0.30 -14.65
C ARG A 59 0.04 -1.71 -14.12
N VAL A 60 -1.09 -2.41 -14.14
CA VAL A 60 -1.16 -3.85 -13.83
C VAL A 60 -1.44 -4.59 -15.13
N TYR A 61 -0.67 -5.64 -15.35
CA TYR A 61 -0.71 -6.55 -16.48
C TYR A 61 -1.27 -7.91 -16.02
N SER A 62 -1.71 -8.71 -16.97
CA SER A 62 -2.09 -10.10 -16.69
C SER A 62 -0.88 -10.89 -16.20
N ALA A 63 -1.06 -11.68 -15.14
CA ALA A 63 -0.03 -12.59 -14.65
C ALA A 63 0.32 -13.69 -15.66
N GLU A 64 -0.57 -13.98 -16.62
CA GLU A 64 -0.30 -14.94 -17.70
C GLU A 64 0.80 -14.45 -18.64
N THR A 65 0.82 -13.14 -18.94
CA THR A 65 1.83 -12.54 -19.82
C THR A 65 3.04 -12.02 -19.05
N HIS A 66 2.87 -11.75 -17.75
CA HIS A 66 3.91 -11.22 -16.87
C HIS A 66 4.01 -12.04 -15.57
N PRO A 67 4.51 -13.29 -15.63
CA PRO A 67 4.51 -14.22 -14.50
C PRO A 67 5.50 -13.85 -13.39
N HIS A 68 6.46 -12.96 -13.66
CA HIS A 68 7.51 -12.58 -12.71
C HIS A 68 7.26 -11.24 -12.01
N CYS A 69 6.59 -10.31 -12.68
CA CYS A 69 6.19 -9.03 -12.12
C CYS A 69 5.07 -8.48 -12.99
N ASN A 70 3.84 -8.48 -12.48
CA ASN A 70 2.69 -8.10 -13.29
C ASN A 70 2.33 -6.63 -13.16
N TRP A 71 3.22 -5.79 -12.64
CA TRP A 71 2.95 -4.36 -12.53
C TRP A 71 4.19 -3.52 -12.79
N SER A 72 3.95 -2.29 -13.25
CA SER A 72 5.00 -1.30 -13.50
C SER A 72 4.50 0.12 -13.21
N LEU A 73 5.43 1.02 -12.95
CA LEU A 73 5.18 2.45 -12.92
C LEU A 73 6.41 3.20 -13.41
N ALA A 74 6.20 4.40 -13.94
CA ALA A 74 7.25 5.26 -14.49
C ALA A 74 7.25 6.59 -13.72
N PRO A 75 8.18 6.77 -12.76
CA PRO A 75 8.18 7.97 -11.94
C PRO A 75 8.62 9.21 -12.73
N ALA A 76 8.00 10.35 -12.43
CA ALA A 76 8.23 11.63 -13.10
C ALA A 76 8.53 12.75 -12.10
N GLY A 77 9.52 12.53 -11.24
CA GLY A 77 10.04 13.51 -10.29
C GLY A 77 11.41 14.05 -10.67
N THR A 78 12.04 14.75 -9.73
CA THR A 78 13.46 15.09 -9.77
C THR A 78 14.34 13.83 -9.70
N ALA A 79 15.63 13.95 -10.03
CA ALA A 79 16.56 12.81 -9.95
C ALA A 79 16.59 12.14 -8.56
N GLY A 80 16.55 12.94 -7.48
CA GLY A 80 16.52 12.41 -6.11
C GLY A 80 15.21 11.71 -5.76
N GLU A 81 14.08 12.25 -6.21
CA GLU A 81 12.76 11.63 -6.02
C GLU A 81 12.65 10.31 -6.81
N ASN A 82 13.10 10.30 -8.07
CA ASN A 82 13.09 9.10 -8.90
C ASN A 82 13.97 8.00 -8.30
N ALA A 83 15.18 8.34 -7.84
CA ALA A 83 16.06 7.39 -7.18
C ALA A 83 15.44 6.81 -5.89
N ALA A 84 14.67 7.60 -5.14
CA ALA A 84 13.96 7.11 -3.96
C ALA A 84 12.80 6.16 -4.33
N VAL A 85 12.05 6.50 -5.38
CA VAL A 85 11.00 5.63 -5.90
C VAL A 85 11.60 4.31 -6.39
N GLU A 86 12.64 4.35 -7.23
CA GLU A 86 13.30 3.16 -7.78
C GLU A 86 13.75 2.19 -6.69
N ARG A 87 14.43 2.67 -5.65
CA ARG A 87 14.81 1.83 -4.49
C ARG A 87 13.60 1.19 -3.82
N THR A 88 12.53 1.96 -3.62
CA THR A 88 11.31 1.45 -2.99
C THR A 88 10.61 0.41 -3.89
N LEU A 89 10.66 0.58 -5.21
CA LEU A 89 10.11 -0.37 -6.16
C LEU A 89 10.85 -1.69 -6.15
N ASP A 90 12.17 -1.67 -6.11
CA ASP A 90 12.97 -2.89 -6.08
C ASP A 90 12.67 -3.72 -4.82
N ASP A 91 12.57 -3.07 -3.66
CA ASP A 91 12.16 -3.70 -2.41
C ASP A 91 10.73 -4.28 -2.46
N LEU A 92 9.82 -3.59 -3.15
CA LEU A 92 8.44 -4.05 -3.28
C LEU A 92 8.28 -5.17 -4.29
N ARG A 93 9.01 -5.15 -5.40
CA ARG A 93 9.01 -6.25 -6.38
C ARG A 93 9.54 -7.53 -5.76
N GLY A 94 10.51 -7.44 -4.86
CA GLY A 94 11.01 -8.60 -4.11
C GLY A 94 9.96 -9.23 -3.16
N ARG A 95 9.00 -8.45 -2.67
CA ARG A 95 7.99 -8.92 -1.69
C ARG A 95 6.62 -9.21 -2.31
N HIS A 96 6.22 -8.42 -3.30
CA HIS A 96 4.90 -8.42 -3.91
C HIS A 96 5.01 -8.28 -5.45
N PRO A 97 5.63 -9.26 -6.13
CA PRO A 97 5.78 -9.20 -7.59
C PRO A 97 4.44 -9.30 -8.34
N ILE A 98 3.45 -9.98 -7.76
CA ILE A 98 2.15 -10.25 -8.40
C ILE A 98 1.02 -9.62 -7.59
N VAL A 99 0.17 -8.85 -8.27
CA VAL A 99 -1.02 -8.18 -7.72
C VAL A 99 -2.28 -8.51 -8.51
N THR A 100 -3.45 -8.29 -7.89
CA THR A 100 -4.78 -8.54 -8.46
C THR A 100 -5.55 -7.26 -8.70
#